data_AF-A0A970AYV5-F1
#
_entry.id   AF-A0A970AYV5-F1
#
_cell.length_a   1.000
_cell.length_b   1.000
_cell.length_c   1.000
_cell.angle_alpha   90.00
_cell.angle_beta   90.00
_cell.angle_gamma   90.00
#
_symmetry.space_group_name_H-M   'P 1'
#
loop_
_entity.id
_entity.type
_entity.pdbx_description
1 polymer ?
#
loop_
_entity_poly.entity_id
_entity_poly.type
_entity_poly.pdbx_seq_one_letter_code
_entity_poly.pdbx_strand_id
1 'polypeptide(L)'
;MKKRIFLLGLLAMAIFLVGCTSELTILMKLPIEVQTTYHKAIDGYLYYDFRNDEIIITSYPLTGRRYTEPLNLAQIRVLETGNVTFTDSRGYFVIRGIPGSYHTINLDIKHDDLRRPSSSRRYSVYL
;
A
#
# COMPACT_ATOMS: atom_id res chain seq x y z
N MET A 1 -71.85 30.38 20.43
CA MET A 1 -70.41 30.60 20.13
C MET A 1 -69.46 30.02 21.18
N LYS A 2 -69.77 30.01 22.49
CA LYS A 2 -68.92 29.43 23.56
C LYS A 2 -68.47 27.97 23.35
N LYS A 3 -69.33 27.09 22.82
CA LYS A 3 -68.98 25.67 22.59
C LYS A 3 -67.92 25.46 21.50
N ARG A 4 -67.86 26.34 20.49
CA ARG A 4 -66.86 26.26 19.40
C ARG A 4 -65.47 26.71 19.88
N ILE A 5 -65.41 27.68 20.80
CA ILE A 5 -64.17 28.15 21.42
C ILE A 5 -63.60 27.05 22.33
N PHE A 6 -64.46 26.35 23.07
CA PHE A 6 -64.04 25.22 23.90
C PHE A 6 -63.49 24.04 23.07
N LEU A 7 -64.14 23.73 21.94
CA LEU A 7 -63.65 22.71 21.01
C LEU A 7 -62.33 23.09 20.34
N LEU A 8 -62.13 24.37 20.00
CA LEU A 8 -60.87 24.84 19.43
C LEU A 8 -59.72 24.75 20.43
N GLY A 9 -59.97 25.12 21.70
CA GLY A 9 -58.98 25.00 22.77
C GLY A 9 -58.59 23.55 23.04
N LEU A 10 -59.57 22.64 23.02
CA LEU A 10 -59.35 21.21 23.24
C LEU A 10 -58.58 20.56 22.08
N LEU A 11 -58.85 20.99 20.84
CA LEU A 11 -58.10 20.55 19.66
C LEU A 11 -56.64 21.03 19.68
N ALA A 12 -56.41 22.30 20.04
CA ALA A 12 -55.07 22.86 20.14
C ALA A 12 -54.23 22.16 21.23
N MET A 13 -54.86 21.83 22.37
CA MET A 13 -54.21 21.11 23.45
C MET A 13 -53.85 19.67 23.05
N ALA A 14 -54.72 18.98 22.31
CA ALA A 14 -54.44 17.63 21.82
C ALA A 14 -53.23 17.58 20.87
N ILE A 15 -53.04 18.57 20.01
CA ILE A 15 -51.89 18.64 19.07
C ILE A 15 -50.57 18.80 19.84
N PHE A 16 -50.56 19.56 20.94
CA PHE A 16 -49.39 19.74 21.79
C PHE A 16 -48.98 18.45 22.52
N LEU A 17 -49.92 17.57 22.84
CA LEU A 17 -49.66 16.31 23.55
C LEU A 17 -49.08 15.20 22.65
N VAL A 18 -49.21 15.29 21.33
CA VAL A 18 -48.73 14.26 20.38
C VAL A 18 -47.28 14.55 19.89
N GLY A 19 -46.70 15.70 20.24
CA GLY A 19 -45.42 16.16 19.68
C GLY A 19 -44.13 15.62 20.32
N CYS A 20 -44.17 14.69 21.27
CA CYS A 20 -43.03 14.45 22.17
C CYS A 20 -42.31 13.09 22.01
N THR A 21 -42.25 12.51 20.81
CA THR A 21 -41.35 11.37 20.54
C THR A 21 -40.73 11.46 19.14
N SER A 22 -39.95 12.51 18.89
CA SER A 22 -39.12 12.62 17.69
C SER A 22 -37.72 12.05 17.94
N GLU A 23 -37.62 10.77 18.30
CA GLU A 23 -36.38 10.02 18.10
C GLU A 23 -36.32 9.60 16.64
N LEU A 24 -35.89 10.54 15.81
CA LEU A 24 -35.69 10.34 14.38
C LEU A 24 -34.33 9.65 14.21
N THR A 25 -34.29 8.34 14.43
CA THR A 25 -33.08 7.52 14.25
C THR A 25 -32.86 7.33 12.75
N ILE A 26 -32.20 8.31 12.12
CA ILE A 26 -31.80 8.21 10.71
C ILE A 26 -30.68 7.18 10.61
N LEU A 27 -31.07 5.92 10.37
CA LEU A 27 -30.16 4.81 10.14
C LEU A 27 -29.63 4.88 8.70
N MET A 28 -28.68 5.80 8.47
CA MET A 28 -28.01 5.93 7.17
C MET A 28 -27.11 4.70 6.94
N LYS A 29 -27.65 3.68 6.26
CA LYS A 29 -26.86 2.60 5.64
C LYS A 29 -26.11 3.16 4.42
N LEU A 30 -25.09 3.98 4.66
CA LEU A 30 -24.11 4.28 3.61
C LEU A 30 -23.30 3.00 3.37
N PRO A 31 -23.22 2.49 2.12
CA PRO A 31 -22.30 1.41 1.81
C PRO A 31 -20.89 1.94 2.01
N ILE A 32 -20.26 1.60 3.13
CA ILE A 32 -18.83 1.83 3.32
C ILE A 32 -18.14 0.82 2.40
N GLU A 33 -17.80 1.27 1.20
CA GLU A 33 -16.96 0.52 0.29
C GLU A 33 -15.54 0.52 0.87
N VAL A 34 -15.25 -0.47 1.72
CA VAL A 34 -13.91 -0.68 2.26
C VAL A 34 -13.06 -1.23 1.12
N GLN A 35 -12.42 -0.35 0.35
CA GLN A 35 -11.36 -0.75 -0.58
C GLN A 35 -10.18 -1.27 0.24
N THR A 36 -10.16 -2.57 0.50
CA THR A 36 -8.99 -3.23 1.08
C THR A 36 -7.91 -3.28 0.01
N THR A 37 -7.04 -2.28 -0.01
CA THR A 37 -5.81 -2.37 -0.81
C THR A 37 -4.95 -3.46 -0.20
N TYR A 38 -4.98 -4.67 -0.79
CA TYR A 38 -4.06 -5.73 -0.41
C TYR A 38 -2.64 -5.27 -0.74
N HIS A 39 -1.75 -5.31 0.25
CA HIS A 39 -0.35 -5.00 0.05
C HIS A 39 0.44 -6.31 0.05
N LYS A 40 1.19 -6.58 -1.02
CA LYS A 40 2.12 -7.70 -1.10
C LYS A 40 3.49 -7.29 -0.54
N ALA A 41 4.21 -8.28 -0.02
CA ALA A 41 5.64 -8.20 0.24
C ALA A 41 6.38 -9.04 -0.79
N ILE A 42 7.48 -8.51 -1.30
CA ILE A 42 8.38 -9.20 -2.24
C ILE A 42 9.76 -9.18 -1.65
N ASP A 43 10.41 -10.33 -1.69
CA ASP A 43 11.78 -10.48 -1.25
C ASP A 43 12.60 -11.22 -2.30
N GLY A 44 13.92 -11.10 -2.15
CA GLY A 44 14.85 -11.69 -3.09
C GLY A 44 16.28 -11.26 -2.77
N TYR A 45 17.16 -11.59 -3.69
CA TYR A 45 18.59 -11.32 -3.59
C TYR A 45 19.06 -10.59 -4.84
N LEU A 46 19.95 -9.62 -4.64
CA LEU A 46 20.67 -8.92 -5.69
C LEU A 46 22.13 -9.36 -5.71
N TYR A 47 22.58 -9.74 -6.90
CA TYR A 47 23.98 -10.06 -7.20
C TYR A 47 24.46 -9.23 -8.38
N TYR A 48 25.75 -8.98 -8.43
CA TYR A 48 26.41 -8.45 -9.61
C TYR A 48 27.26 -9.55 -10.26
N ASP A 49 26.99 -9.83 -11.53
CA ASP A 49 27.79 -10.72 -12.36
C ASP A 49 28.87 -9.90 -13.08
N PHE A 50 30.11 -10.09 -12.66
CA PHE A 50 31.25 -9.35 -13.19
C PHE A 50 31.81 -9.93 -14.49
N ARG A 51 31.30 -11.09 -14.95
CA ARG A 51 31.64 -11.64 -16.27
C ARG A 51 30.79 -10.99 -17.36
N ASN A 52 29.50 -10.81 -17.10
CA ASN A 52 28.53 -10.29 -18.06
C ASN A 52 28.18 -8.81 -17.84
N ASP A 53 28.67 -8.21 -16.75
CA ASP A 53 28.36 -6.82 -16.40
C ASP A 53 26.84 -6.60 -16.21
N GLU A 54 26.23 -7.45 -15.39
CA GLU A 54 24.78 -7.45 -15.15
C GLU A 54 24.43 -7.57 -13.66
N ILE A 55 23.32 -6.93 -13.27
CA ILE A 55 22.70 -7.18 -11.97
C ILE A 55 21.70 -8.31 -12.15
N ILE A 56 21.81 -9.31 -11.29
CA ILE A 56 20.96 -10.48 -11.24
C ILE A 56 20.03 -10.35 -10.04
N ILE A 57 18.73 -10.48 -10.29
CA ILE A 57 17.69 -10.56 -9.26
C ILE A 57 17.20 -12.00 -9.19
N THR A 58 17.15 -12.58 -7.98
CA THR A 58 16.77 -13.98 -7.77
C THR A 58 16.00 -14.16 -6.47
N SER A 59 15.13 -15.17 -6.40
CA SER A 59 14.40 -15.53 -5.18
C SER A 59 15.21 -16.39 -4.21
N TYR A 60 16.40 -16.84 -4.61
CA TYR A 60 17.27 -17.72 -3.82
C TYR A 60 18.74 -17.27 -3.87
N PRO A 61 19.55 -17.54 -2.83
CA PRO A 61 20.93 -17.10 -2.78
C PRO A 61 21.81 -17.84 -3.81
N LEU A 62 22.75 -17.12 -4.43
CA LEU A 62 23.73 -17.65 -5.40
C LEU A 62 25.08 -17.95 -4.74
N THR A 63 25.07 -18.66 -3.61
CA THR A 63 26.28 -18.97 -2.84
C THR A 63 27.31 -19.74 -3.68
N GLY A 64 28.57 -19.30 -3.65
CA GLY A 64 29.70 -20.03 -4.24
C GLY A 64 29.82 -19.91 -5.77
N ARG A 65 29.03 -19.06 -6.42
CA ARG A 65 29.20 -18.79 -7.86
C ARG A 65 30.43 -17.92 -8.11
N ARG A 66 31.31 -18.40 -8.98
CA ARG A 66 32.64 -17.82 -9.23
C ARG A 66 32.65 -16.38 -9.74
N TYR A 67 31.60 -15.98 -10.46
CA TYR A 67 31.53 -14.69 -11.16
C TYR A 67 30.47 -13.74 -10.61
N THR A 68 29.90 -14.05 -9.44
CA THR A 68 28.81 -13.25 -8.87
C THR A 68 29.15 -12.85 -7.44
N GLU A 69 28.98 -11.57 -7.14
CA GLU A 69 29.14 -11.02 -5.79
C GLU A 69 27.81 -10.45 -5.31
N PRO A 70 27.42 -10.67 -4.03
CA PRO A 70 26.20 -10.07 -3.50
C PRO A 70 26.36 -8.55 -3.46
N LEU A 71 25.33 -7.84 -3.91
CA LEU A 71 25.30 -6.39 -3.82
C LEU A 71 24.95 -5.98 -2.39
N ASN A 72 25.94 -5.57 -1.62
CA ASN A 72 25.76 -5.11 -0.23
C ASN A 72 25.37 -3.62 -0.20
N LEU A 73 24.43 -3.25 0.69
CA LEU A 73 23.94 -1.88 0.87
C LEU A 73 23.47 -1.20 -0.44
N ALA A 74 23.05 -1.99 -1.43
CA ALA A 74 22.48 -1.46 -2.65
C ALA A 74 21.11 -0.85 -2.34
N GLN A 75 20.91 0.38 -2.78
CA GLN A 75 19.65 1.09 -2.67
C GLN A 75 18.71 0.60 -3.77
N ILE A 76 17.53 0.14 -3.39
CA ILE A 76 16.47 -0.27 -4.31
C ILE A 76 15.31 0.70 -4.13
N ARG A 77 14.95 1.41 -5.21
CA ARG A 77 13.77 2.26 -5.25
C ARG A 77 12.69 1.63 -6.13
N VAL A 78 11.51 1.42 -5.56
CA VAL A 78 10.30 1.07 -6.32
C VAL A 78 9.78 2.33 -6.99
N LEU A 79 9.71 2.34 -8.32
CA LEU A 79 9.33 3.54 -9.06
C LEU A 79 7.84 3.87 -8.91
N GLU A 80 6.99 2.86 -8.75
CA GLU A 80 5.53 3.03 -8.63
C GLU A 80 5.13 3.68 -7.31
N THR A 81 5.80 3.31 -6.22
CA THR A 81 5.44 3.77 -4.86
C THR A 81 6.42 4.80 -4.31
N GLY A 82 7.60 4.93 -4.91
CA GLY A 82 8.71 5.72 -4.36
C GLY A 82 9.39 5.08 -3.15
N ASN A 83 8.94 3.90 -2.71
CA ASN A 83 9.53 3.21 -1.56
C ASN A 83 10.98 2.86 -1.81
N VAL A 84 11.81 3.06 -0.80
CA VAL A 84 13.23 2.77 -0.82
C VAL A 84 13.53 1.67 0.20
N THR A 85 14.28 0.66 -0.22
CA THR A 85 14.83 -0.37 0.66
C THR A 85 16.31 -0.58 0.33
N PHE A 86 17.00 -1.35 1.17
CA PHE A 86 18.42 -1.64 1.00
C PHE A 86 18.67 -3.14 1.13
N THR A 87 19.68 -3.62 0.43
CA THR A 87 20.14 -5.00 0.59
C THR A 87 20.98 -5.18 1.86
N ASP A 88 20.93 -6.38 2.43
CA ASP A 88 21.85 -6.81 3.48
C ASP A 88 23.23 -7.21 2.92
N SER A 89 24.14 -7.66 3.80
CA SER A 89 25.49 -8.09 3.43
C SER A 89 25.54 -9.33 2.54
N ARG A 90 24.43 -10.02 2.35
CA ARG A 90 24.26 -11.18 1.47
C ARG A 90 23.47 -10.83 0.20
N GLY A 91 23.15 -9.55 -0.01
CA GLY A 91 22.36 -9.07 -1.13
C GLY A 91 20.85 -9.24 -0.95
N TYR A 92 20.37 -9.71 0.21
CA TYR A 92 18.96 -9.94 0.45
C TYR A 92 18.21 -8.63 0.65
N PHE A 93 17.01 -8.50 0.07
CA PHE A 93 16.12 -7.36 0.27
C PHE A 93 14.68 -7.81 0.51
N VAL A 94 13.91 -6.94 1.15
CA VAL A 94 12.44 -7.06 1.27
C VAL A 94 11.81 -5.71 0.94
N ILE A 95 10.83 -5.74 0.05
CA ILE A 95 9.98 -4.61 -0.30
C ILE A 95 8.58 -4.91 0.25
N ARG A 96 8.05 -3.97 1.03
CA ARG A 96 6.70 -4.05 1.59
C ARG A 96 5.85 -2.93 1.02
N GLY A 97 4.53 -3.10 1.12
CA GLY A 97 3.60 -2.06 0.70
C GLY A 97 3.45 -1.98 -0.81
N ILE A 98 3.60 -3.09 -1.55
CA ILE A 98 3.34 -3.10 -2.99
C ILE A 98 1.84 -3.32 -3.18
N PRO A 99 1.11 -2.42 -3.86
CA PRO A 99 -0.30 -2.63 -4.19
C PRO A 99 -0.50 -3.96 -4.94
N GLY A 100 -1.40 -4.80 -4.44
CA GLY A 100 -1.64 -6.15 -4.95
C GLY A 100 -2.26 -6.18 -6.35
N SER A 101 -2.71 -5.04 -6.87
CA SER A 101 -3.14 -4.85 -8.26
C SER A 101 -1.97 -4.83 -9.25
N TYR A 102 -0.72 -4.67 -8.79
CA TYR A 102 0.43 -4.72 -9.68
C TYR A 102 0.83 -6.17 -9.99
N HIS A 103 1.01 -6.44 -11.28
CA HIS A 103 1.61 -7.68 -11.81
C HIS A 103 3.10 -7.51 -12.12
N THR A 104 3.55 -6.26 -12.19
CA THR A 104 4.94 -5.90 -12.49
C THR A 104 5.27 -4.64 -11.72
N ILE A 105 6.50 -4.56 -11.21
CA ILE A 105 7.06 -3.37 -10.58
C ILE A 105 8.38 -3.01 -11.23
N ASN A 106 8.68 -1.71 -11.27
CA ASN A 106 9.93 -1.20 -11.78
C ASN A 106 10.83 -0.77 -10.62
N LEU A 107 12.06 -1.27 -10.64
CA LEU A 107 13.07 -1.03 -9.63
C LEU A 107 14.18 -0.18 -10.24
N ASP A 108 14.56 0.91 -9.57
CA ASP A 108 15.82 1.61 -9.79
C ASP A 108 16.81 1.18 -8.72
N ILE A 109 17.86 0.47 -9.14
CA ILE A 109 18.88 -0.11 -8.26
C ILE A 109 20.13 0.74 -8.38
N LYS A 110 20.57 1.30 -7.25
CA LYS A 110 21.84 2.01 -7.10
C LYS A 110 22.77 1.21 -6.21
N HIS A 111 24.00 1.02 -6.65
CA HIS A 111 25.00 0.32 -5.87
C HIS A 111 26.37 0.97 -6.04
N ASP A 112 27.14 0.96 -4.96
CA ASP A 112 28.57 1.25 -4.97
C ASP A 112 29.30 -0.09 -4.94
N ASP A 113 29.66 -0.60 -6.11
CA ASP A 113 30.58 -1.74 -6.19
C ASP A 113 32.01 -1.20 -6.13
N LEU A 114 32.90 -1.85 -5.37
CA LEU A 114 34.31 -1.48 -5.25
C LEU A 114 35.02 -1.42 -6.61
N ARG A 115 34.45 -2.07 -7.64
CA ARG A 115 34.99 -2.09 -9.01
C ARG A 115 34.42 -1.03 -9.94
N ARG A 116 33.31 -0.35 -9.60
CA ARG A 116 32.70 0.70 -10.44
C ARG A 116 31.99 1.79 -9.66
N PRO A 117 32.08 3.05 -10.11
CA PRO A 117 31.36 4.16 -9.48
C PRO A 117 29.84 3.94 -9.55
N SER A 118 29.14 4.42 -8.51
CA SER A 118 27.67 4.41 -8.32
C SER A 118 26.89 4.25 -9.63
N SER A 119 26.38 3.05 -9.90
CA SER A 119 25.62 2.76 -11.12
C SER A 119 24.14 2.57 -10.78
N SER A 120 23.27 3.26 -11.55
CA SER A 120 21.80 3.19 -11.43
C SER A 120 21.26 2.40 -12.62
N ARG A 121 20.51 1.33 -12.40
CA ARG A 121 19.87 0.54 -13.47
C ARG A 121 18.42 0.24 -13.15
N ARG A 122 17.57 0.26 -14.19
CA ARG A 122 16.14 -0.02 -14.09
C ARG A 122 15.83 -1.47 -14.45
N TYR A 123 15.01 -2.12 -13.63
CA TYR A 123 14.57 -3.50 -13.81
C TYR A 123 13.07 -3.62 -13.65
N SER A 124 12.43 -4.50 -14.42
CA SER A 124 11.02 -4.86 -14.22
C SER A 124 10.94 -6.25 -13.61
N VAL A 125 10.26 -6.38 -12.47
CA VAL A 125 10.08 -7.65 -11.76
C VAL A 125 8.61 -8.04 -11.81
N TYR A 126 8.34 -9.28 -12.23
CA TYR A 126 7.00 -9.86 -12.27
C TYR A 126 6.63 -10.45 -10.90
N LEU A 127 5.38 -10.21 -10.47
CA LEU A 127 4.87 -10.52 -9.13
C LEU A 127 3.94 -11.73 -9.06
#